data_AF-A0A4Q2JGY8-F1
#
_entry.id   AF-A0A4Q2JGY8-F1
#
_cell.length_a   1.000
_cell.length_b   1.000
_cell.length_c   1.000
_cell.angle_alpha   90.00
_cell.angle_beta   90.00
_cell.angle_gamma   90.00
#
_symmetry.space_group_name_H-M   'P 1'
#
loop_
_entity.id
_entity.type
_entity.pdbx_description
1 polymer ?
#
loop_
_entity_poly.entity_id
_entity_poly.type
_entity_poly.pdbx_seq_one_letter_code
_entity_poly.pdbx_strand_id
1 'polypeptide(L)'
;MRWDRLFDDLESQLDRDRLEEARSLAIESERARIGRLGLRERIAAMAGADEGAIRFELVDATSMQLRPTAFGRDWIGGVPAGRPDAQCVVPVAAIAAVSASRRQVEESLAPQAAPGGLIERIGLAFALRDLGRRRAGVEVRTRDGSVHGTIDRVAADHLDVALHEPGVPRREREVRGYRLVPFERITAVVAADAT
;
A
#
# COMPACT_ATOMS: atom_id res chain seq x y z
N MET A 1 -45.60 21.76 43.29
CA MET A 1 -44.91 22.92 42.71
C MET A 1 -43.42 23.05 43.08
N ARG A 2 -42.98 22.88 44.35
CA ARG A 2 -41.52 22.89 44.69
C ARG A 2 -40.79 21.59 44.31
N TRP A 3 -41.51 20.47 44.38
CA TRP A 3 -40.98 19.15 44.02
C TRP A 3 -40.88 18.94 42.51
N ASP A 4 -41.88 19.37 41.75
CA ASP A 4 -41.87 19.24 40.28
C ASP A 4 -40.64 19.92 39.68
N ARG A 5 -40.34 21.16 40.10
CA ARG A 5 -39.12 21.89 39.69
C ARG A 5 -37.82 21.17 40.05
N LEU A 6 -37.78 20.50 41.20
CA LEU A 6 -36.61 19.74 41.64
C LEU A 6 -36.39 18.50 40.75
N PHE A 7 -37.47 17.80 40.40
CA PHE A 7 -37.41 16.66 39.50
C PHE A 7 -37.03 17.09 38.08
N ASP A 8 -37.60 18.19 37.57
CA ASP A 8 -37.26 18.77 36.26
C ASP A 8 -35.76 19.15 36.19
N ASP A 9 -35.22 19.74 37.26
CA ASP A 9 -33.81 20.12 37.35
C ASP A 9 -32.88 18.90 37.40
N LEU A 10 -33.25 17.85 38.15
CA LEU A 10 -32.49 16.60 38.24
C LEU A 10 -32.54 15.80 36.94
N GLU A 11 -33.68 15.75 36.27
CA GLU A 11 -33.84 15.13 34.96
C GLU A 11 -32.96 15.86 33.92
N SER A 12 -33.00 17.19 33.93
CA SER A 12 -32.14 18.01 33.07
C SER A 12 -30.64 17.85 33.37
N GLN A 13 -30.25 17.61 34.62
CA GLN A 13 -28.86 17.29 34.98
C GLN A 13 -28.47 15.91 34.45
N LEU A 14 -29.27 14.89 34.70
CA LEU A 14 -29.01 13.53 34.29
C LEU A 14 -28.94 13.37 32.76
N ASP A 15 -29.80 14.06 32.03
CA ASP A 15 -29.78 14.06 30.56
C ASP A 15 -28.53 14.73 30.00
N ARG A 16 -28.05 15.80 30.64
CA ARG A 16 -26.75 16.41 30.28
C ARG A 16 -25.60 15.43 30.51
N ASP A 17 -25.56 14.79 31.68
CA ASP A 17 -24.50 13.83 32.01
C ASP A 17 -24.48 12.65 31.02
N ARG A 18 -25.64 12.11 30.65
CA ARG A 18 -25.77 11.04 29.63
C ARG A 18 -25.28 11.49 28.25
N LEU A 19 -25.62 12.71 27.84
CA LEU A 19 -25.18 13.25 26.56
C LEU A 19 -23.66 13.47 26.53
N GLU A 20 -23.08 13.90 27.64
CA GLU A 20 -21.64 14.06 27.80
C GLU A 20 -20.90 12.72 27.77
N GLU A 21 -21.40 11.73 28.51
CA GLU A 21 -20.87 10.36 28.50
C GLU A 21 -20.93 9.75 27.09
N ALA A 22 -22.08 9.85 26.42
CA ALA A 22 -22.25 9.36 25.06
C ALA A 22 -21.28 10.03 24.07
N ARG A 23 -21.03 11.33 24.21
CA ARG A 23 -20.03 12.06 23.39
C ARG A 23 -18.62 11.58 23.68
N SER A 24 -18.26 11.38 24.94
CA SER A 24 -16.94 10.87 25.33
C SER A 24 -16.69 9.49 24.76
N LEU A 25 -17.66 8.58 24.92
CA LEU A 25 -17.61 7.23 24.37
C LEU A 25 -17.50 7.22 22.84
N ALA A 26 -18.24 8.11 22.14
CA ALA A 26 -18.15 8.24 20.70
C ALA A 26 -16.75 8.66 20.24
N ILE A 27 -16.13 9.64 20.91
CA ILE A 27 -14.77 10.11 20.61
C ILE A 27 -13.74 9.01 20.86
N GLU A 28 -13.84 8.28 21.98
CA GLU A 28 -12.93 7.19 22.30
C GLU A 28 -13.07 6.02 21.33
N SER A 29 -14.30 5.60 21.03
CA SER A 29 -14.61 4.56 20.04
C SER A 29 -14.04 4.92 18.66
N GLU A 30 -14.19 6.17 18.24
CA GLU A 30 -13.65 6.63 16.96
C GLU A 30 -12.12 6.65 16.95
N ARG A 31 -11.47 7.10 18.02
CA ARG A 31 -10.00 7.01 18.15
C ARG A 31 -9.51 5.56 18.13
N ALA A 32 -10.20 4.66 18.83
CA ALA A 32 -9.88 3.23 18.84
C ALA A 32 -10.08 2.59 17.47
N ARG A 33 -11.10 3.02 16.71
CA ARG A 33 -11.31 2.60 15.33
C ARG A 33 -10.17 3.09 14.43
N ILE A 34 -9.84 4.38 14.46
CA ILE A 34 -8.74 4.96 13.68
C ILE A 34 -7.39 4.30 14.03
N GLY A 35 -7.14 4.03 15.32
CA GLY A 35 -5.91 3.38 15.78
C GLY A 35 -5.70 1.95 15.29
N ARG A 36 -6.75 1.30 14.75
CA ARG A 36 -6.67 -0.04 14.13
C ARG A 36 -6.48 0.00 12.62
N LEU A 37 -6.60 1.16 11.97
CA LEU A 37 -6.46 1.27 10.52
C LEU A 37 -5.00 1.08 10.11
N GLY A 38 -4.75 0.09 9.25
CA GLY A 38 -3.47 -0.11 8.60
C GLY A 38 -3.24 0.90 7.48
N LEU A 39 -1.96 1.25 7.23
CA LEU A 39 -1.59 2.13 6.12
C LEU A 39 -2.08 1.59 4.77
N ARG A 40 -1.96 0.27 4.55
CA ARG A 40 -2.43 -0.38 3.33
C ARG A 40 -3.93 -0.17 3.08
N GLU A 41 -4.75 -0.32 4.12
CA GLU A 41 -6.20 -0.10 4.03
C GLU A 41 -6.51 1.35 3.68
N ARG A 42 -5.77 2.30 4.29
CA ARG A 42 -5.91 3.71 3.96
C ARG A 42 -5.56 3.99 2.51
N ILE A 43 -4.46 3.44 2.00
CA ILE A 43 -4.07 3.63 0.60
C ILE A 43 -5.11 3.03 -0.36
N ALA A 44 -5.69 1.87 -0.02
CA ALA A 44 -6.74 1.26 -0.82
C ALA A 44 -8.00 2.13 -0.91
N ALA A 45 -8.44 2.70 0.22
CA ALA A 45 -9.55 3.64 0.23
C ALA A 45 -9.24 4.94 -0.53
N MET A 46 -8.02 5.50 -0.40
CA MET A 46 -7.59 6.68 -1.16
C MET A 46 -7.60 6.44 -2.68
N ALA A 47 -7.27 5.22 -3.12
CA ALA A 47 -7.25 4.87 -4.54
C ALA A 47 -8.67 4.83 -5.14
N GLY A 48 -9.67 4.41 -4.36
CA GLY A 48 -11.07 4.41 -4.78
C GLY A 48 -11.70 5.80 -4.87
N ALA A 49 -11.15 6.79 -4.14
CA ALA A 49 -11.71 8.13 -4.00
C ALA A 49 -11.65 8.99 -5.26
N ASP A 50 -10.53 8.92 -5.97
CA ASP A 50 -10.18 9.84 -7.06
C ASP A 50 -9.76 9.11 -8.35
N GLU A 51 -9.86 7.76 -8.41
CA GLU A 51 -9.29 6.88 -9.47
C GLU A 51 -7.84 7.24 -9.88
N GLY A 52 -7.17 7.98 -8.98
CA GLY A 52 -6.03 8.80 -9.28
C GLY A 52 -4.73 8.11 -8.92
N ALA A 53 -3.62 8.64 -9.43
CA ALA A 53 -2.31 8.20 -8.99
C ALA A 53 -2.06 8.67 -7.55
N ILE A 54 -1.61 7.76 -6.71
CA ILE A 54 -1.13 8.04 -5.36
C ILE A 54 0.38 8.26 -5.43
N ARG A 55 0.87 9.31 -4.77
CA ARG A 55 2.31 9.56 -4.65
C ARG A 55 2.85 8.86 -3.40
N PHE A 56 3.80 7.96 -3.60
CA PHE A 56 4.59 7.35 -2.55
C PHE A 56 5.96 8.03 -2.48
N GLU A 57 6.34 8.41 -1.27
CA GLU A 57 7.72 8.68 -0.91
C GLU A 57 8.30 7.37 -0.38
N LEU A 58 9.46 6.97 -0.90
CA LEU A 58 10.08 5.69 -0.60
C LEU A 58 11.23 5.87 0.38
N VAL A 59 11.61 4.78 1.06
CA VAL A 59 12.69 4.76 2.06
C VAL A 59 14.09 5.09 1.48
N ASP A 60 14.24 5.16 0.16
CA ASP A 60 15.45 5.60 -0.55
C ASP A 60 15.44 7.10 -0.88
N ALA A 61 14.53 7.87 -0.26
CA ALA A 61 14.29 9.29 -0.51
C ALA A 61 13.85 9.64 -1.94
N THR A 62 13.51 8.65 -2.76
CA THR A 62 12.86 8.88 -4.04
C THR A 62 11.34 8.95 -3.89
N SER A 63 10.65 9.44 -4.91
CA SER A 63 9.20 9.39 -4.97
C SER A 63 8.72 8.72 -6.25
N MET A 64 7.52 8.15 -6.20
CA MET A 64 6.85 7.62 -7.38
C MET A 64 5.35 7.86 -7.32
N GLN A 65 4.76 8.09 -8.48
CA GLN A 65 3.31 8.10 -8.62
C GLN A 65 2.87 6.75 -9.17
N LEU A 66 1.94 6.11 -8.48
CA LEU A 66 1.38 4.82 -8.85
C LEU A 66 -0.14 4.94 -8.86
N ARG A 67 -0.80 4.51 -9.93
CA ARG A 67 -2.24 4.23 -9.90
C ARG A 67 -2.42 2.79 -9.39
N PRO A 68 -2.82 2.58 -8.13
CA PRO A 68 -2.91 1.23 -7.58
C PRO A 68 -4.06 0.47 -8.24
N THR A 69 -3.81 -0.79 -8.59
CA THR A 69 -4.81 -1.71 -9.16
C THR A 69 -4.92 -3.02 -8.38
N ALA A 70 -3.96 -3.30 -7.49
CA ALA A 70 -3.97 -4.48 -6.64
C ALA A 70 -3.37 -4.18 -5.25
N PHE A 71 -3.93 -4.78 -4.21
CA PHE A 71 -3.45 -4.63 -2.83
C PHE A 71 -3.23 -6.01 -2.22
N GLY A 72 -1.96 -6.43 -2.15
CA GLY A 72 -1.57 -7.66 -1.49
C GLY A 72 -1.44 -7.49 0.02
N ARG A 73 -0.98 -8.53 0.71
CA ARG A 73 -0.79 -8.51 2.18
C ARG A 73 0.21 -7.44 2.62
N ASP A 74 1.33 -7.36 1.92
CA ASP A 74 2.51 -6.55 2.26
C ASP A 74 3.08 -5.80 1.03
N TRP A 75 2.28 -5.66 -0.03
CA TRP A 75 2.66 -4.97 -1.27
C TRP A 75 1.47 -4.31 -1.96
N ILE A 76 1.76 -3.32 -2.79
CA ILE A 76 0.81 -2.57 -3.62
C ILE A 76 1.21 -2.72 -5.08
N GLY A 77 0.29 -3.19 -5.91
CA GLY A 77 0.44 -3.32 -7.34
C GLY A 77 -0.27 -2.19 -8.08
N GLY A 78 0.28 -1.75 -9.19
CA GLY A 78 -0.36 -0.71 -10.00
C GLY A 78 0.39 -0.36 -11.26
N VAL A 79 -0.08 0.70 -11.90
CA VAL A 79 0.55 1.28 -13.10
C VAL A 79 1.30 2.54 -12.69
N PRO A 80 2.63 2.63 -12.90
CA PRO A 80 3.39 3.83 -12.60
C PRO A 80 3.04 4.96 -13.56
N ALA A 81 2.99 6.19 -13.05
CA ALA A 81 2.67 7.36 -13.86
C ALA A 81 3.69 7.54 -15.01
N GLY A 82 3.18 7.90 -16.20
CA GLY A 82 4.00 8.08 -17.40
C GLY A 82 4.46 6.79 -18.08
N ARG A 83 4.10 5.60 -17.56
CA ARG A 83 4.40 4.30 -18.17
C ARG A 83 3.15 3.40 -18.14
N PRO A 84 2.16 3.64 -19.01
CA PRO A 84 0.87 2.96 -18.96
C PRO A 84 0.97 1.44 -19.20
N ASP A 85 1.95 1.01 -19.99
CA ASP A 85 2.21 -0.40 -20.31
C ASP A 85 3.18 -1.05 -19.30
N ALA A 86 3.46 -0.38 -18.18
CA ALA A 86 4.30 -0.96 -17.13
C ALA A 86 3.44 -1.37 -15.94
N GLN A 87 3.84 -2.47 -15.31
CA GLN A 87 3.30 -2.89 -14.02
C GLN A 87 4.35 -2.62 -12.95
N CYS A 88 3.92 -2.19 -11.79
CA CYS A 88 4.81 -1.96 -10.66
C CYS A 88 4.28 -2.64 -9.39
N VAL A 89 5.20 -3.22 -8.64
CA VAL A 89 4.98 -3.77 -7.30
C VAL A 89 5.83 -2.96 -6.32
N VAL A 90 5.18 -2.38 -5.31
CA VAL A 90 5.82 -1.61 -4.23
C VAL A 90 5.56 -2.31 -2.90
N PRO A 91 6.61 -2.76 -2.17
CA PRO A 91 6.44 -3.29 -0.82
C PRO A 91 5.90 -2.20 0.13
N VAL A 92 4.94 -2.54 1.00
CA VAL A 92 4.40 -1.57 1.97
C VAL A 92 5.50 -1.08 2.92
N ALA A 93 6.44 -1.96 3.28
CA ALA A 93 7.60 -1.62 4.11
C ALA A 93 8.61 -0.66 3.44
N ALA A 94 8.49 -0.43 2.13
CA ALA A 94 9.32 0.53 1.41
C ALA A 94 8.73 1.94 1.34
N ILE A 95 7.48 2.12 1.79
CA ILE A 95 6.80 3.42 1.79
C ILE A 95 7.23 4.19 3.04
N ALA A 96 7.91 5.32 2.83
CA ALA A 96 8.26 6.27 3.87
C ALA A 96 7.09 7.23 4.18
N ALA A 97 6.39 7.69 3.15
CA ALA A 97 5.20 8.53 3.29
C ALA A 97 4.27 8.39 2.08
N VAL A 98 3.02 8.82 2.26
CA VAL A 98 2.00 8.90 1.20
C VAL A 98 1.54 10.34 1.10
N SER A 99 1.69 10.97 -0.06
CA SER A 99 1.09 12.28 -0.29
C SER A 99 -0.38 12.08 -0.69
N ALA A 100 -1.29 12.74 0.03
CA ALA A 100 -2.73 12.59 -0.17
C ALA A 100 -3.43 13.97 -0.19
N SER A 101 -4.50 14.07 -0.98
CA SER A 101 -5.43 15.20 -0.95
C SER A 101 -6.30 15.16 0.31
N ARG A 102 -6.93 16.28 0.65
CA ARG A 102 -7.88 16.33 1.77
C ARG A 102 -9.02 15.31 1.62
N ARG A 103 -9.60 15.21 0.42
CA ARG A 103 -10.65 14.24 0.07
C ARG A 103 -10.18 12.81 0.30
N GLN A 104 -9.00 12.47 -0.20
CA GLN A 104 -8.39 11.16 0.00
C GLN A 104 -8.20 10.83 1.48
N VAL A 105 -7.77 11.80 2.31
CA VAL A 105 -7.65 11.60 3.75
C VAL A 105 -9.02 11.33 4.39
N GLU A 106 -10.03 12.16 4.09
CA GLU A 106 -11.38 12.03 4.65
C GLU A 106 -12.01 10.67 4.28
N GLU A 107 -11.92 10.25 3.02
CA GLU A 107 -12.44 8.96 2.55
C GLU A 107 -11.67 7.77 3.13
N SER A 108 -10.35 7.90 3.30
CA SER A 108 -9.52 6.85 3.92
C SER A 108 -9.83 6.60 5.40
N LEU A 109 -10.51 7.55 6.06
CA LEU A 109 -10.90 7.44 7.45
C LEU A 109 -12.32 6.89 7.59
N ALA A 110 -13.17 6.97 6.56
CA ALA A 110 -14.54 6.44 6.64
C ALA A 110 -14.54 4.94 7.01
N PRO A 111 -15.56 4.44 7.73
CA PRO A 111 -15.72 3.01 7.97
C PRO A 111 -15.77 2.24 6.64
N GLN A 112 -14.80 1.36 6.43
CA GLN A 112 -14.71 0.51 5.24
C GLN A 112 -15.19 -0.90 5.58
N ALA A 113 -15.76 -1.60 4.59
CA ALA A 113 -16.05 -3.03 4.73
C ALA A 113 -14.75 -3.80 4.98
N ALA A 114 -14.84 -4.90 5.72
CA ALA A 114 -13.68 -5.76 5.96
C ALA A 114 -13.12 -6.25 4.62
N PRO A 115 -11.81 -6.07 4.39
CA PRO A 115 -11.19 -6.51 3.15
C PRO A 115 -11.24 -8.05 3.13
N GLY A 116 -11.70 -8.64 2.01
CA GLY A 116 -12.06 -10.05 1.91
C GLY A 116 -11.48 -10.77 0.69
N GLY A 117 -10.82 -10.05 -0.21
CA GLY A 117 -10.31 -10.59 -1.46
C GLY A 117 -9.19 -11.61 -1.26
N LEU A 118 -9.08 -12.60 -2.16
CA LEU A 118 -7.97 -13.56 -2.14
C LEU A 118 -6.60 -12.86 -2.24
N ILE A 119 -6.52 -11.81 -3.05
CA ILE A 119 -5.28 -11.05 -3.31
C ILE A 119 -4.71 -10.44 -2.03
N GLU A 120 -5.54 -10.00 -1.09
CA GLU A 120 -5.09 -9.36 0.15
C GLU A 120 -4.33 -10.31 1.08
N ARG A 121 -4.47 -11.63 0.88
CA ARG A 121 -3.69 -12.65 1.60
C ARG A 121 -2.39 -13.01 0.90
N ILE A 122 -2.20 -12.55 -0.33
CA ILE A 122 -1.03 -12.83 -1.16
C ILE A 122 0.14 -11.93 -0.72
N GLY A 123 1.22 -12.54 -0.25
CA GLY A 123 2.46 -11.84 0.09
C GLY A 123 3.34 -11.50 -1.11
N LEU A 124 4.31 -10.61 -0.91
CA LEU A 124 5.22 -10.06 -1.91
C LEU A 124 5.94 -11.15 -2.72
N ALA A 125 6.42 -12.21 -2.06
CA ALA A 125 7.11 -13.31 -2.73
C ALA A 125 6.24 -13.94 -3.85
N PHE A 126 4.93 -14.04 -3.65
CA PHE A 126 4.05 -14.58 -4.69
C PHE A 126 3.90 -13.64 -5.87
N ALA A 127 3.77 -12.32 -5.62
CA ALA A 127 3.73 -11.31 -6.69
C ALA A 127 5.03 -11.32 -7.52
N LEU A 128 6.18 -11.42 -6.86
CA LEU A 128 7.48 -11.53 -7.52
C LEU A 128 7.64 -12.85 -8.29
N ARG A 129 7.10 -13.96 -7.77
CA ARG A 129 7.08 -15.25 -8.48
C ARG A 129 6.24 -15.19 -9.75
N ASP A 130 5.13 -14.45 -9.75
CA ASP A 130 4.34 -14.22 -10.96
C ASP A 130 5.18 -13.53 -12.05
N LEU A 131 5.89 -12.46 -11.69
CA LEU A 131 6.82 -11.76 -12.58
C LEU A 131 7.93 -12.68 -13.11
N GLY A 132 8.53 -13.47 -12.22
CA GLY A 132 9.55 -14.46 -12.60
C GLY A 132 9.00 -15.55 -13.52
N ARG A 133 7.78 -16.05 -13.27
CA ARG A 133 7.11 -17.06 -14.10
C ARG A 133 6.85 -16.53 -15.51
N ARG A 134 6.46 -15.27 -15.64
CA ARG A 134 6.26 -14.60 -16.94
C ARG A 134 7.56 -14.26 -17.67
N ARG A 135 8.72 -14.45 -17.03
CA ARG A 135 10.04 -14.06 -17.55
C ARG A 135 10.06 -12.60 -18.02
N ALA A 136 9.32 -11.73 -17.33
CA ALA A 136 9.24 -10.32 -17.68
C ALA A 136 10.58 -9.63 -17.42
N GLY A 137 10.96 -8.71 -18.30
CA GLY A 137 12.04 -7.76 -18.04
C GLY A 137 11.62 -6.80 -16.93
N VAL A 138 12.43 -6.73 -15.87
CA VAL A 138 12.15 -5.91 -14.69
C VAL A 138 13.28 -4.94 -14.40
N GLU A 139 12.91 -3.76 -13.94
CA GLU A 139 13.75 -2.87 -13.18
C GLU A 139 13.49 -3.12 -11.68
N VAL A 140 14.47 -3.68 -10.98
CA VAL A 140 14.43 -3.85 -9.52
C VAL A 140 15.09 -2.63 -8.90
N ARG A 141 14.29 -1.78 -8.27
CA ARG A 141 14.76 -0.63 -7.50
C ARG A 141 14.99 -1.04 -6.06
N THR A 142 16.12 -0.62 -5.52
CA THR A 142 16.53 -0.89 -4.15
C THR A 142 16.97 0.40 -3.47
N ARG A 143 17.19 0.33 -2.15
CA ARG A 143 17.75 1.45 -1.38
C ARG A 143 19.10 1.95 -1.89
N ASP A 144 19.85 1.09 -2.58
CA ASP A 144 21.20 1.35 -3.03
C ASP A 144 21.29 1.66 -4.54
N GLY A 145 20.13 1.84 -5.21
CA GLY A 145 20.03 2.06 -6.66
C GLY A 145 19.18 1.01 -7.36
N SER A 146 19.19 1.00 -8.69
CA SER A 146 18.38 0.07 -9.50
C SER A 146 19.23 -0.82 -10.39
N VAL A 147 18.65 -1.98 -10.73
CA VAL A 147 19.21 -2.91 -11.72
C VAL A 147 18.13 -3.38 -12.67
N HIS A 148 18.51 -3.64 -13.92
CA HIS A 148 17.63 -4.25 -14.90
C HIS A 148 18.00 -5.71 -15.14
N GLY A 149 16.99 -6.55 -15.35
CA GLY A 149 17.18 -7.95 -15.67
C GLY A 149 15.89 -8.75 -15.68
N THR A 150 16.00 -10.05 -15.52
CA THR A 150 14.86 -10.97 -15.39
C THR A 150 14.95 -11.71 -14.06
N ILE A 151 13.83 -11.88 -13.37
CA ILE A 151 13.78 -12.66 -12.12
C ILE A 151 13.90 -14.15 -12.47
N ASP A 152 14.95 -14.78 -11.96
CA ASP A 152 15.19 -16.23 -12.13
C ASP A 152 14.54 -17.04 -11.02
N ARG A 153 14.68 -16.57 -9.78
CA ARG A 153 14.19 -17.26 -8.58
C ARG A 153 13.68 -16.25 -7.58
N VAL A 154 12.72 -16.69 -6.78
CA VAL A 154 12.21 -15.94 -5.63
C VAL A 154 12.14 -16.89 -4.45
N ALA A 155 13.07 -16.71 -3.53
CA ALA A 155 13.24 -17.51 -2.33
C ALA A 155 12.27 -17.05 -1.23
N ALA A 156 12.63 -17.28 0.04
CA ALA A 156 11.81 -16.94 1.18
C ALA A 156 11.82 -15.42 1.47
N ASP A 157 12.98 -14.79 1.31
CA ASP A 157 13.27 -13.42 1.74
C ASP A 157 14.11 -12.63 0.72
N HIS A 158 14.42 -13.22 -0.43
CA HIS A 158 15.19 -12.59 -1.50
C HIS A 158 14.79 -13.12 -2.88
N LEU A 159 15.29 -12.46 -3.93
CA LEU A 159 15.15 -12.90 -5.32
C LEU A 159 16.49 -12.85 -6.04
N ASP A 160 16.64 -13.70 -7.06
CA ASP A 160 17.78 -13.73 -7.97
C ASP A 160 17.39 -13.01 -9.26
N VAL A 161 18.14 -11.96 -9.63
CA VAL A 161 18.01 -11.27 -10.91
C VAL A 161 19.16 -11.67 -11.83
N ALA A 162 18.85 -12.17 -13.02
CA ALA A 162 19.83 -12.28 -14.11
C ALA A 162 19.95 -10.92 -14.81
N LEU A 163 21.10 -10.27 -14.67
CA LEU A 163 21.34 -8.92 -15.16
C LEU A 163 21.59 -8.91 -16.66
N HIS A 164 20.85 -8.10 -17.39
CA HIS A 164 21.03 -7.88 -18.83
C HIS A 164 20.50 -6.50 -19.21
N GLU A 165 20.88 -6.03 -20.40
CA GLU A 165 20.45 -4.71 -20.88
C GLU A 165 18.92 -4.63 -21.06
N PRO A 166 18.31 -3.45 -20.83
CA PRO A 166 16.93 -3.16 -21.20
C PRO A 166 16.63 -3.49 -22.66
N GLY A 167 15.48 -4.11 -22.92
CA GLY A 167 15.04 -4.50 -24.25
C GLY A 167 15.73 -5.75 -24.83
N VAL A 168 16.78 -6.26 -24.19
CA VAL A 168 17.42 -7.52 -24.59
C VAL A 168 16.74 -8.68 -23.86
N PRO A 169 16.18 -9.69 -24.58
CA PRO A 169 15.63 -10.87 -23.93
C PRO A 169 16.69 -11.63 -23.14
N ARG A 170 16.31 -12.19 -21.98
CA ARG A 170 17.20 -13.03 -21.17
C ARG A 170 17.66 -14.27 -21.94
N ARG A 171 18.93 -14.26 -22.38
CA ARG A 171 19.66 -15.42 -22.92
C ARG A 171 20.97 -15.55 -22.18
N GLU A 172 21.45 -16.78 -21.97
CA GLU A 172 22.64 -17.03 -21.14
C GLU A 172 23.85 -16.16 -21.52
N ARG A 173 24.11 -16.01 -22.83
CA ARG A 173 25.20 -15.17 -23.35
C ARG A 173 25.04 -13.66 -23.13
N GLU A 174 23.81 -13.19 -22.89
CA GLU A 174 23.47 -11.77 -22.67
C GLU A 174 23.47 -11.44 -21.17
N VAL A 175 23.52 -12.45 -20.30
CA VAL A 175 23.58 -12.27 -18.85
C VAL A 175 24.98 -11.80 -18.47
N ARG A 176 25.05 -10.62 -17.85
CA ARG A 176 26.31 -9.99 -17.41
C ARG A 176 26.66 -10.28 -15.96
N GLY A 177 25.74 -10.90 -15.24
CA GLY A 177 25.91 -11.28 -13.84
C GLY A 177 24.58 -11.59 -13.19
N TYR A 178 24.64 -11.94 -11.91
CA TYR A 178 23.46 -12.20 -11.09
C TYR A 178 23.48 -11.30 -9.87
N ARG A 179 22.30 -10.85 -9.45
CA ARG A 179 22.13 -10.11 -8.21
C ARG A 179 21.09 -10.76 -7.33
N LEU A 180 21.50 -11.14 -6.13
CA LEU A 180 20.60 -11.60 -5.08
C LEU A 180 20.16 -10.36 -4.28
N VAL A 181 18.86 -10.11 -4.24
CA VAL A 181 18.29 -8.91 -3.62
C VAL A 181 17.34 -9.32 -2.49
N PRO A 182 17.67 -9.02 -1.22
CA PRO A 182 16.74 -9.19 -0.10
C PRO A 182 15.49 -8.33 -0.30
N PHE A 183 14.31 -8.86 0.06
CA PHE A 183 13.04 -8.15 -0.09
C PHE A 183 13.02 -6.84 0.69
N GLU A 184 13.65 -6.79 1.86
CA GLU A 184 13.75 -5.58 2.70
C GLU A 184 14.50 -4.42 2.01
N ARG A 185 15.33 -4.71 1.01
CA ARG A 185 16.07 -3.70 0.23
C ARG A 185 15.26 -3.18 -0.96
N ILE A 186 14.23 -3.89 -1.40
CA ILE A 186 13.43 -3.54 -2.58
C ILE A 186 12.57 -2.32 -2.25
N THR A 187 12.66 -1.28 -3.08
CA THR A 187 11.80 -0.10 -2.99
C THR A 187 10.66 -0.16 -4.01
N ALA A 188 10.92 -0.70 -5.20
CA ALA A 188 9.91 -1.01 -6.20
C ALA A 188 10.43 -2.05 -7.20
N VAL A 189 9.53 -2.82 -7.80
CA VAL A 189 9.84 -3.63 -9.00
C VAL A 189 8.95 -3.15 -10.12
N VAL A 190 9.53 -2.68 -11.21
CA VAL A 190 8.80 -2.21 -12.40
C VAL A 190 9.02 -3.22 -13.52
N ALA A 191 7.96 -3.88 -13.95
CA ALA A 191 7.99 -4.77 -15.11
C ALA A 191 7.50 -3.99 -16.34
N ALA A 192 8.22 -4.11 -17.44
CA ALA A 192 7.65 -3.75 -18.74
C ALA A 192 6.60 -4.83 -19.12
N ASP A 193 5.48 -4.45 -19.74
CA ASP A 193 4.57 -5.48 -20.26
C ASP A 193 5.31 -6.38 -21.24
N ALA A 194 5.08 -7.69 -21.09
CA ALA A 194 5.44 -8.64 -22.12
C ALA A 194 4.44 -8.43 -23.26
N THR A 195 4.87 -7.73 -24.32
CA THR A 195 4.17 -7.80 -25.60
C THR A 195 4.32 -9.21 -26.18
#